data_AF-A0A9E5NLZ0-F1
#
_entry.id   AF-A0A9E5NLZ0-F1
#
_cell.length_a   1.000
_cell.length_b   1.000
_cell.length_c   1.000
_cell.angle_alpha   90.00
_cell.angle_beta   90.00
_cell.angle_gamma   90.00
#
_symmetry.space_group_name_H-M   'P 1'
#
loop_
_entity.id
_entity.type
_entity.pdbx_description
1 polymer ?
#
loop_
_entity_poly.entity_id
_entity_poly.type
_entity_poly.pdbx_seq_one_letter_code
_entity_poly.pdbx_strand_id
1 'polypeptide(L)' 'EELRAKAGELDFTTLWGRFKIDPETGLQTGHDMVVMMWIEGDRYIVWPTEAAERDPVYPKPPWGGT' A
#
# COMPACT_ATOMS: atom_id res chain seq x y z
N GLU A 1 -6.35 26.88 7.36
CA GLU A 1 -6.07 25.95 8.48
C GLU A 1 -7.28 25.11 8.89
N GLU A 2 -8.49 25.68 8.93
CA GLU A 2 -9.72 24.97 9.31
C GLU A 2 -9.98 23.67 8.53
N LEU A 3 -9.74 23.66 7.21
CA LEU A 3 -9.88 22.47 6.38
C LEU A 3 -8.93 21.33 6.80
N ARG A 4 -7.69 21.66 7.20
CA ARG A 4 -6.70 20.66 7.64
C ARG A 4 -7.09 20.08 9.00
N ALA A 5 -7.57 20.92 9.92
CA ALA A 5 -8.08 20.47 11.20
C ALA A 5 -9.26 19.51 11.01
N LYS A 6 -10.22 19.87 10.16
CA LYS A 6 -11.36 19.01 9.83
C LYS A 6 -10.97 17.72 9.13
N ALA A 7 -9.96 17.75 8.26
CA ALA A 7 -9.44 16.53 7.63
C ALA A 7 -8.78 15.57 8.64
N GLY A 8 -8.14 16.09 9.70
CA GLY A 8 -7.56 15.28 10.78
C GLY A 8 -8.60 14.62 11.69
N GLU A 9 -9.85 15.11 11.70
CA GLU A 9 -10.97 14.50 12.45
C GLU A 9 -11.58 13.29 11.70
N LEU A 10 -11.27 13.09 10.41
CA LEU A 10 -11.88 12.05 9.58
C LEU A 10 -11.20 10.70 9.77
N ASP A 11 -12.01 9.66 9.98
CA ASP A 11 -11.60 8.27 10.07
C ASP A 11 -12.66 7.40 9.37
N PHE A 12 -12.40 6.99 8.12
CA PHE A 12 -13.38 6.25 7.31
C PHE A 12 -12.72 5.31 6.31
N THR A 13 -13.46 4.31 5.83
CA THR A 13 -12.98 3.35 4.83
C THR A 13 -13.31 3.83 3.42
N THR A 14 -12.29 3.87 2.56
CA THR A 14 -12.40 4.12 1.12
C THR A 14 -12.32 2.81 0.35
N LEU A 15 -12.47 2.88 -0.98
CA LEU A 15 -12.15 1.76 -1.87
C LEU A 15 -10.72 1.21 -1.65
N TRP A 16 -9.81 2.07 -1.20
CA TRP A 16 -8.39 1.76 -1.00
C TRP A 16 -8.05 1.43 0.47
N GLY A 17 -9.06 1.14 1.30
CA GLY A 17 -8.86 0.88 2.73
C GLY A 17 -9.06 2.11 3.59
N ARG A 18 -8.63 2.02 4.85
CA ARG A 18 -8.89 3.04 5.86
C ARG A 18 -8.13 4.34 5.53
N PHE A 19 -8.81 5.46 5.73
CA PHE A 19 -8.27 6.79 5.59
C PHE A 19 -8.29 7.47 6.96
N LYS A 20 -7.11 7.94 7.38
CA LYS A 20 -6.91 8.69 8.61
C LYS A 20 -5.67 9.55 8.45
N ILE A 21 -5.73 10.79 8.88
CA ILE A 21 -4.60 11.72 8.88
C ILE A 21 -4.22 12.02 10.33
N ASP A 22 -2.93 11.95 10.63
CA ASP A 22 -2.38 12.46 11.89
C ASP A 22 -2.48 13.99 11.90
N PRO A 23 -3.23 14.58 12.85
CA PRO A 23 -3.46 16.02 12.89
C PRO A 23 -2.20 16.84 13.20
N GLU A 24 -1.19 16.27 13.87
CA GLU A 24 0.05 16.96 14.23
C GLU A 24 1.03 16.97 13.05
N THR A 25 1.27 15.80 12.45
CA THR A 25 2.25 15.63 11.37
C THR A 25 1.66 15.86 9.97
N GLY A 26 0.35 15.63 9.80
CA GLY A 26 -0.34 15.61 8.51
C GLY A 26 -0.13 14.34 7.70
N LEU A 27 0.49 13.30 8.28
CA LEU A 27 0.74 12.04 7.60
C LEU A 27 -0.53 11.18 7.55
N GLN A 28 -0.73 10.48 6.44
CA GLN A 28 -1.81 9.51 6.31
C GLN A 28 -1.40 8.22 7.05
N THR A 29 -2.09 7.91 8.14
CA THR A 29 -1.79 6.78 9.04
C THR A 29 -2.78 5.62 8.89
N GLY A 30 -3.90 5.83 8.20
CA GLY A 30 -4.93 4.80 8.03
C GLY A 30 -4.70 3.84 6.86
N HIS A 31 -3.88 4.21 5.87
CA HIS A 31 -3.79 3.47 4.62
C HIS A 31 -2.62 2.49 4.65
N ASP A 32 -2.95 1.21 4.67
CA ASP A 32 -1.99 0.12 4.52
C ASP A 32 -1.58 0.02 3.05
N MET A 33 -0.34 0.42 2.76
CA MET A 33 0.20 0.36 1.41
C MET A 33 0.42 -1.09 0.96
N VAL A 34 -0.13 -1.43 -0.20
CA VAL A 34 0.13 -2.70 -0.87
C VAL A 34 1.19 -2.53 -1.95
N VAL A 35 2.05 -3.54 -2.10
CA VAL A 35 2.99 -3.64 -3.23
C VAL A 35 2.38 -4.53 -4.28
N MET A 36 2.40 -4.07 -5.52
CA MET A 36 1.87 -4.82 -6.65
C MET A 36 2.95 -5.03 -7.70
N MET A 37 2.92 -6.20 -8.32
CA MET A 37 3.83 -6.57 -9.41
C MET A 37 3.04 -7.10 -10.60
N TRP A 38 3.55 -6.80 -11.78
CA TRP A 38 3.11 -7.45 -13.01
C TRP A 38 3.92 -8.73 -13.17
N ILE A 39 3.25 -9.88 -13.16
CA ILE A 39 3.86 -11.21 -13.30
C ILE A 39 3.17 -11.91 -14.46
N GLU A 40 3.95 -12.28 -15.48
CA GLU A 40 3.46 -13.01 -16.67
C GLU A 40 2.31 -12.32 -17.41
N GLY A 41 2.20 -10.99 -17.30
CA GLY A 41 1.18 -10.20 -17.99
C GLY A 41 -0.02 -9.79 -17.13
N ASP A 42 -0.13 -10.31 -15.91
CA ASP A 42 -1.20 -9.99 -14.97
C ASP A 42 -0.67 -9.22 -13.75
N ARG A 43 -1.52 -8.39 -13.14
CA ARG A 43 -1.20 -7.60 -11.94
C ARG A 43 -1.64 -8.35 -10.68
N TYR A 44 -0.70 -8.56 -9.76
CA TYR A 44 -0.94 -9.19 -8.47
C TYR A 44 -0.47 -8.30 -7.31
N ILE A 45 -1.14 -8.38 -6.17
CA ILE A 45 -0.62 -7.89 -4.88
C ILE A 45 0.39 -8.92 -4.35
N VAL A 46 1.58 -8.46 -3.96
CA VAL A 46 2.69 -9.32 -3.48
C VAL A 46 3.12 -9.03 -2.04
N TRP A 47 2.67 -7.90 -1.47
CA TRP A 47 2.94 -7.52 -0.09
C TRP A 47 1.88 -6.50 0.40
N PRO A 48 1.50 -6.46 1.68
CA PRO A 48 1.99 -7.29 2.78
C PRO A 48 1.49 -8.74 2.68
N THR A 49 2.19 -9.67 3.36
CA THR A 49 2.01 -11.12 3.15
C THR A 49 0.58 -11.57 3.41
N GLU A 50 -0.11 -10.95 4.36
CA GLU A 50 -1.52 -11.20 4.68
C GLU A 50 -2.49 -10.86 3.55
N ALA A 51 -2.09 -9.99 2.63
CA ALA A 51 -2.88 -9.55 1.47
C ALA A 51 -2.25 -10.00 0.14
N ALA A 52 -1.16 -10.77 0.18
CA ALA A 52 -0.45 -11.20 -1.02
C ALA A 52 -1.23 -12.29 -1.76
N GLU A 53 -1.51 -12.03 -3.03
CA GLU A 53 -2.13 -12.97 -3.96
C GLU A 53 -1.08 -13.90 -4.59
N ARG A 54 0.18 -13.42 -4.67
CA ARG A 54 1.30 -14.16 -5.25
C ARG A 54 2.62 -13.74 -4.59
N ASP A 55 3.59 -14.65 -4.56
CA ASP A 55 4.94 -14.29 -4.14
C ASP A 55 5.59 -13.31 -5.14
N PRO A 56 6.37 -12.32 -4.66
CA PRO A 56 7.08 -11.39 -5.52
C PRO A 56 8.10 -12.12 -6.40
N VAL A 57 8.03 -11.91 -7.72
CA VAL A 57 8.98 -12.50 -8.69
C VAL A 57 10.11 -11.51 -8.96
N TYR A 58 11.29 -11.79 -8.42
CA TYR A 58 12.48 -11.00 -8.73
C TYR A 58 13.07 -11.43 -10.08
N PRO A 59 13.40 -10.51 -11.00
CA PRO A 59 14.13 -10.86 -12.20
C PRO A 59 15.56 -11.27 -11.80
N LYS A 60 15.77 -12.56 -11.57
CA LYS A 60 17.10 -13.15 -11.41
C LYS A 60 17.73 -13.20 -12.80
N PRO A 61 18.84 -12.49 -13.06
CA PRO A 61 19.59 -12.71 -14.30
C PRO A 61 20.01 -14.18 -14.36
N PRO A 62 19.93 -14.85 -15.52
CA PRO A 62 20.17 -16.29 -15.63
C PRO A 62 21.62 -16.72 -15.28
N TRP A 63 22.53 -15.76 -15.09
CA TRP A 63 23.92 -15.96 -14.71
C TRP A 63 24.20 -15.83 -13.20
N GLY A 64 23.23 -15.45 -12.37
CA GLY A 64 23.40 -15.44 -10.92
C GLY A 64 22.94 -16.77 -10.35
N GLY A 65 23.83 -17.71 -10.05
CA GLY A 65 23.54 -19.09 -9.61
C GLY A 65 22.71 -19.24 -8.34
N THR A 66 22.32 -20.48 -8.06
CA THR A 66 21.59 -20.98 -6.87
C THR A 66 22.15 -20.48 -5.55
#